data_AF-A0A8T4DKG6-F1
#
_entry.id   AF-A0A8T4DKG6-F1
#
_cell.length_a   1.000
_cell.length_b   1.000
_cell.length_c   1.000
_cell.angle_alpha   90.00
_cell.angle_beta   90.00
_cell.angle_gamma   90.00
#
_symmetry.space_group_name_H-M   'P 1'
#
loop_
_entity.id
_entity.type
_entity.pdbx_description
1 polymer ?
#
loop_
_entity_poly.entity_id
_entity_poly.type
_entity_poly.pdbx_seq_one_letter_code
_entity_poly.pdbx_strand_id
1 'polypeptide(L)'
;MAKPKSEKKKKITPFFGSGVLVDSFRLGESGKADVSGVFTILYAWSIPFTRTFSAVFTIFNLPKGATSVAVSISKRRSRKSKSLALLDVKSKENKGDIIVTFSVKNKFEEDGFHDVIFSFRDYPGTLRIPLDIQKREWPEFTEAELGFVKQLGDDSPSFRVNIHCSDCEHVYIFEEQLNPDIHPKGGINRFPENSIFICEECGKEMDLKDIRGQLSASLKDTIAQRMRGKS
;
A
#
# COMPACT_ATOMS: atom_id res chain seq x y z
N MET A 1 -0.63 57.41 32.93
CA MET A 1 -1.36 56.24 32.39
C MET A 1 -0.38 55.36 31.62
N ALA A 2 -0.03 54.19 32.15
CA ALA A 2 0.83 53.25 31.45
C ALA A 2 0.05 52.60 30.30
N LYS A 3 0.60 52.65 29.07
CA LYS A 3 0.03 51.91 27.93
C LYS A 3 -0.03 50.42 28.29
N PRO A 4 -1.15 49.72 28.06
CA PRO A 4 -1.21 48.29 28.28
C PRO A 4 -0.17 47.63 27.37
N LYS A 5 0.68 46.78 27.97
CA LYS A 5 1.61 45.93 27.22
C LYS A 5 0.76 45.14 26.22
N SER A 6 0.95 45.38 24.93
CA SER A 6 0.28 44.60 23.89
C SER A 6 0.58 43.14 24.14
N GLU A 7 -0.46 42.33 24.42
CA GLU A 7 -0.32 40.89 24.47
C GLU A 7 0.31 40.44 23.15
N LYS A 8 1.53 39.91 23.21
CA LYS A 8 2.14 39.25 22.06
C LYS A 8 1.19 38.11 21.69
N LYS A 9 0.38 38.27 20.62
CA LYS A 9 -0.41 37.19 20.04
C LYS A 9 0.55 36.02 19.83
N LYS A 10 0.43 34.97 20.66
CA LYS A 10 1.22 33.75 20.49
C LYS A 10 0.93 33.23 19.09
N LYS A 11 1.94 33.25 18.22
CA LYS A 11 1.86 32.71 16.86
C LYS A 11 1.44 31.24 16.98
N ILE A 12 0.35 30.86 16.33
CA ILE A 12 -0.12 29.49 16.29
C ILE A 12 0.88 28.70 15.43
N THR A 13 1.43 27.62 15.99
CA THR A 13 2.35 26.72 15.28
C THR A 13 1.70 25.33 15.24
N PRO A 14 1.30 24.84 14.05
CA PRO A 14 0.77 23.49 13.92
C PRO A 14 1.87 22.46 14.19
N PHE A 15 1.49 21.30 14.68
CA PHE A 15 2.40 20.18 14.84
C PHE A 15 1.70 18.86 14.54
N PHE A 16 2.47 17.88 14.08
CA PHE A 16 1.96 16.53 13.85
C PHE A 16 1.80 15.78 15.16
N GLY A 17 0.67 15.09 15.30
CA GLY A 17 0.51 14.01 16.27
C GLY A 17 1.17 12.72 15.79
N SER A 18 0.71 11.60 16.33
CA SER A 18 1.07 10.28 15.84
C SER A 18 0.42 9.98 14.49
N GLY A 19 1.02 9.06 13.74
CA GLY A 19 0.47 8.54 12.51
C GLY A 19 0.71 7.03 12.38
N VAL A 20 -0.16 6.38 11.60
CA VAL A 20 -0.12 4.94 11.34
C VAL A 20 -0.28 4.66 9.85
N LEU A 21 0.27 3.54 9.38
CA LEU A 21 -0.02 2.98 8.06
C LEU A 21 -1.06 1.88 8.19
N VAL A 22 -2.03 1.88 7.28
CA VAL A 22 -3.22 1.03 7.35
C VAL A 22 -3.61 0.55 5.96
N ASP A 23 -4.20 -0.63 5.87
CA ASP A 23 -4.76 -1.12 4.59
C ASP A 23 -5.98 -0.31 4.18
N SER A 24 -6.84 0.02 5.15
CA SER A 24 -8.07 0.77 4.93
C SER A 24 -8.45 1.64 6.13
N PHE A 25 -9.24 2.67 5.85
CA PHE A 25 -9.79 3.56 6.87
C PHE A 25 -11.20 4.00 6.48
N ARG A 26 -11.98 4.41 7.48
CA ARG A 26 -13.26 5.09 7.32
C ARG A 26 -13.30 6.30 8.23
N LEU A 27 -13.57 7.47 7.67
CA LEU A 27 -13.79 8.68 8.47
C LEU A 27 -15.25 8.71 8.95
N GLY A 28 -15.45 8.79 10.26
CA GLY A 28 -16.76 8.93 10.88
C GLY A 28 -17.20 10.39 10.98
N GLU A 29 -18.50 10.61 11.13
CA GLU A 29 -19.11 11.95 11.23
C GLU A 29 -18.65 12.74 12.47
N SER A 30 -18.21 12.04 13.52
CA SER A 30 -17.66 12.64 14.74
C SER A 30 -16.24 13.20 14.59
N GLY A 31 -15.65 13.14 13.39
CA GLY A 31 -14.26 13.53 13.15
C GLY A 31 -13.23 12.49 13.62
N LYS A 32 -13.69 11.28 13.98
CA LYS A 32 -12.84 10.11 14.29
C LYS A 32 -12.59 9.30 13.03
N ALA A 33 -11.49 8.56 12.99
CA ALA A 33 -11.18 7.60 11.93
C ALA A 33 -11.15 6.18 12.49
N ASP A 34 -11.93 5.29 11.88
CA ASP A 34 -11.84 3.86 12.08
C ASP A 34 -10.78 3.32 11.13
N VAL A 35 -9.83 2.54 11.63
CA VAL A 35 -8.71 2.00 10.86
C VAL A 35 -8.66 0.48 10.94
N SER A 36 -8.27 -0.17 9.85
CA SER A 36 -8.09 -1.61 9.78
C SER A 36 -6.77 -1.99 9.12
N GLY A 37 -6.15 -3.07 9.59
CA GLY A 37 -4.86 -3.54 9.09
C GLY A 37 -3.73 -2.57 9.39
N VAL A 38 -3.55 -2.17 10.65
CA VAL A 38 -2.41 -1.32 11.05
C VAL A 38 -1.12 -2.13 10.91
N PHE A 39 -0.15 -1.62 10.15
CA PHE A 39 1.12 -2.32 9.91
C PHE A 39 2.33 -1.39 9.94
N THR A 40 3.49 -2.01 10.10
CA THR A 40 4.81 -1.37 9.99
C THR A 40 5.74 -2.13 9.05
N ILE A 41 5.30 -3.27 8.52
CA ILE A 41 6.06 -4.16 7.64
C ILE A 41 5.21 -4.48 6.42
N LEU A 42 5.80 -4.41 5.22
CA LEU A 42 5.24 -4.95 3.99
C LEU A 42 6.11 -6.10 3.49
N TYR A 43 5.46 -7.22 3.20
CA TYR A 43 6.09 -8.36 2.57
C TYR A 43 5.94 -8.31 1.05
N ALA A 44 7.00 -8.70 0.36
CA ALA A 44 7.02 -8.81 -1.09
C ALA A 44 7.71 -10.09 -1.54
N TRP A 45 7.18 -10.75 -2.56
CA TRP A 45 7.80 -11.93 -3.17
C TRP A 45 8.77 -11.58 -4.30
N SER A 46 8.68 -10.35 -4.81
CA SER A 46 9.63 -9.80 -5.78
C SER A 46 9.90 -8.33 -5.52
N ILE A 47 11.07 -7.88 -5.96
CA ILE A 47 11.43 -6.48 -6.03
C ILE A 47 11.92 -6.23 -7.46
N PRO A 48 11.40 -5.21 -8.17
CA PRO A 48 10.47 -4.21 -7.65
C PRO A 48 9.03 -4.68 -7.48
N PHE A 49 8.27 -3.96 -6.65
CA PHE A 49 6.83 -4.15 -6.52
C PHE A 49 6.12 -2.83 -6.24
N THR A 50 4.81 -2.78 -6.54
CA THR A 50 3.97 -1.61 -6.23
C THR A 50 2.97 -1.97 -5.14
N ARG A 51 2.78 -1.07 -4.18
CA ARG A 51 1.70 -1.15 -3.18
C ARG A 51 0.95 0.16 -3.09
N THR A 52 -0.33 0.01 -2.75
CA THR A 52 -1.18 1.10 -2.30
C THR A 52 -1.62 0.79 -0.88
N PHE A 53 -1.47 1.76 0.01
CA PHE A 53 -1.94 1.70 1.39
C PHE A 53 -2.28 3.12 1.86
N SER A 54 -2.82 3.27 3.06
CA SER A 54 -3.20 4.57 3.60
C SER A 54 -2.32 4.96 4.77
N ALA A 55 -2.03 6.25 4.89
CA ALA A 55 -1.49 6.86 6.09
C ALA A 55 -2.60 7.65 6.78
N VAL A 56 -2.76 7.47 8.08
CA VAL A 56 -3.70 8.22 8.91
C VAL A 56 -2.93 8.88 10.03
N PHE A 57 -3.03 10.19 10.16
CA PHE A 57 -2.30 10.96 11.17
C PHE A 57 -3.07 12.21 11.59
N THR A 58 -2.74 12.73 12.76
CA THR A 58 -3.39 13.93 13.29
C THR A 58 -2.49 15.15 13.14
N ILE A 59 -3.09 16.30 12.87
CA ILE A 59 -2.43 17.60 12.98
C ILE A 59 -3.15 18.40 14.07
N PHE A 60 -2.39 18.93 15.02
CA PHE A 60 -2.90 19.77 16.09
C PHE A 60 -2.60 21.24 15.82
N ASN A 61 -3.42 22.14 16.37
CA ASN A 61 -3.23 23.59 16.28
C ASN A 61 -3.12 24.10 14.82
N LEU A 62 -3.88 23.54 13.88
CA LEU A 62 -3.88 24.00 12.50
C LEU A 62 -4.45 25.44 12.44
N PRO A 63 -3.74 26.41 11.85
CA PRO A 63 -4.28 27.74 11.65
C PRO A 63 -5.47 27.71 10.69
N LYS A 64 -6.38 28.67 10.82
CA LYS A 64 -7.51 28.82 9.91
C LYS A 64 -7.01 29.04 8.49
N GLY A 65 -7.62 28.37 7.52
CA GLY A 65 -7.22 28.39 6.11
C GLY A 65 -6.57 27.09 5.67
N ALA A 66 -5.83 27.13 4.56
CA ALA A 66 -5.11 25.99 4.02
C ALA A 66 -3.67 26.00 4.55
N THR A 67 -3.18 24.82 4.96
CA THR A 67 -1.77 24.57 5.29
C THR A 67 -1.27 23.44 4.40
N SER A 68 -0.17 23.70 3.68
CA SER A 68 0.38 22.71 2.75
C SER A 68 1.34 21.73 3.46
N VAL A 69 1.09 20.44 3.27
CA VAL A 69 1.89 19.32 3.79
C VAL A 69 2.51 18.57 2.61
N ALA A 70 3.83 18.60 2.52
CA ALA A 70 4.56 17.80 1.54
C ALA A 70 4.63 16.34 2.02
N VAL A 71 4.33 15.40 1.11
CA VAL A 71 4.41 13.97 1.36
C VAL A 71 5.52 13.39 0.51
N SER A 72 6.40 12.63 1.14
CA SER A 72 7.49 11.94 0.45
C SER A 72 7.78 10.59 1.07
N ILE A 73 8.50 9.74 0.36
CA ILE A 73 8.99 8.46 0.87
C ILE A 73 10.48 8.36 0.60
N SER A 74 11.22 7.86 1.57
CA SER A 74 12.67 7.67 1.45
C SER A 74 13.11 6.40 2.14
N LYS A 75 14.08 5.70 1.55
CA LYS A 75 14.81 4.65 2.25
C LYS A 75 15.65 5.26 3.37
N ARG A 76 15.61 4.67 4.57
CA ARG A 76 16.34 5.19 5.73
C ARG A 76 17.83 5.23 5.43
N ARG A 77 18.50 6.30 5.86
CA ARG A 77 19.92 6.64 5.54
C ARG A 77 20.20 6.99 4.07
N SER A 78 19.20 6.93 3.18
CA SER A 78 19.33 7.49 1.83
C SER A 78 19.19 9.01 1.86
N ARG A 79 19.96 9.71 1.02
CA ARG A 79 19.75 11.13 0.74
C ARG A 79 18.66 11.35 -0.32
N LYS A 80 18.25 10.29 -1.02
CA LYS A 80 17.21 10.34 -2.05
C LYS A 80 15.85 10.21 -1.36
N SER A 81 15.00 11.21 -1.57
CA SER A 81 13.59 11.17 -1.20
C SER A 81 12.75 11.32 -2.47
N LYS A 82 11.70 10.53 -2.57
CA LYS A 82 10.73 10.59 -3.67
C LYS A 82 9.52 11.37 -3.19
N SER A 83 9.24 12.50 -3.81
CA SER A 83 8.00 13.24 -3.59
C SER A 83 6.81 12.42 -4.06
N LEU A 84 5.78 12.31 -3.23
CA LEU A 84 4.55 11.60 -3.55
C LEU A 84 3.41 12.57 -3.83
N ALA A 85 3.24 13.59 -2.99
CA ALA A 85 2.15 14.55 -3.13
C ALA A 85 2.41 15.85 -2.36
N LEU A 86 1.58 16.85 -2.64
CA LEU A 86 1.39 18.02 -1.79
C LEU A 86 -0.08 18.06 -1.37
N LEU A 87 -0.34 18.03 -0.07
CA LEU A 87 -1.68 18.06 0.50
C LEU A 87 -2.01 19.44 1.03
N ASP A 88 -3.20 19.94 0.70
CA ASP A 88 -3.73 21.17 1.31
C ASP A 88 -4.72 20.80 2.40
N VAL A 89 -4.25 20.86 3.65
CA VAL A 89 -5.07 20.55 4.82
C VAL A 89 -5.76 21.84 5.29
N LYS A 90 -7.09 21.83 5.36
CA LYS A 90 -7.88 23.02 5.67
C LYS A 90 -8.49 22.95 7.07
N SER A 91 -8.37 24.04 7.83
CA SER A 91 -9.13 24.26 9.07
C SER A 91 -10.09 25.44 8.90
N LYS A 92 -11.33 25.28 9.40
CA LYS A 92 -12.32 26.36 9.50
C LYS A 92 -12.12 27.22 10.75
N GLU A 93 -11.45 26.66 11.76
CA GLU A 93 -11.25 27.26 13.07
C GLU A 93 -9.78 27.66 13.28
N ASN A 94 -9.56 28.63 14.15
CA ASN A 94 -8.20 28.93 14.62
C ASN A 94 -7.80 27.87 15.64
N LYS A 95 -6.70 27.17 15.38
CA LYS A 95 -6.22 26.00 16.16
C LYS A 95 -7.13 24.77 16.01
N GLY A 96 -7.53 24.47 14.78
CA GLY A 96 -8.28 23.25 14.51
C GLY A 96 -7.40 22.02 14.65
N ASP A 97 -7.95 20.97 15.25
CA ASP A 97 -7.33 19.64 15.28
C ASP A 97 -8.01 18.78 14.22
N ILE A 98 -7.21 18.17 13.34
CA ILE A 98 -7.73 17.45 12.17
C ILE A 98 -7.04 16.10 12.00
N ILE A 99 -7.82 15.08 11.68
CA ILE A 99 -7.32 13.81 11.18
C ILE A 99 -7.15 13.93 9.67
N VAL A 100 -5.96 13.61 9.19
CA VAL A 100 -5.60 13.60 7.78
C VAL A 100 -5.39 12.15 7.34
N THR A 101 -5.97 11.82 6.21
CA THR A 101 -5.86 10.51 5.57
C THR A 101 -5.26 10.69 4.19
N PHE A 102 -4.26 9.88 3.84
CA PHE A 102 -3.59 9.97 2.55
C PHE A 102 -3.34 8.58 1.97
N SER A 103 -3.78 8.34 0.73
CA SER A 103 -3.48 7.12 0.00
C SER A 103 -2.06 7.18 -0.58
N VAL A 104 -1.17 6.38 -0.03
CA VAL A 104 0.21 6.20 -0.48
C VAL A 104 0.23 5.13 -1.57
N LYS A 105 0.55 5.51 -2.80
CA LYS A 105 0.90 4.57 -3.89
C LYS A 105 2.39 4.72 -4.19
N ASN A 106 3.17 3.66 -4.03
CA ASN A 106 4.60 3.69 -4.32
C ASN A 106 5.11 2.38 -4.94
N LYS A 107 6.04 2.52 -5.87
CA LYS A 107 6.90 1.44 -6.38
C LYS A 107 8.16 1.37 -5.52
N PHE A 108 8.37 0.23 -4.89
CA PHE A 108 9.55 -0.06 -4.08
C PHE A 108 10.56 -0.82 -4.96
N GLU A 109 11.76 -0.26 -5.07
CA GLU A 109 12.86 -0.82 -5.88
C GLU A 109 13.86 -1.60 -5.02
N GLU A 110 13.76 -1.50 -3.69
CA GLU A 110 14.68 -2.12 -2.74
C GLU A 110 13.95 -2.50 -1.44
N ASP A 111 14.48 -3.49 -0.73
CA ASP A 111 14.06 -3.90 0.61
C ASP A 111 14.70 -3.04 1.71
N GLY A 112 14.26 -3.29 2.95
CA GLY A 112 14.71 -2.64 4.17
C GLY A 112 13.84 -1.47 4.64
N PHE A 113 14.36 -0.73 5.61
CA PHE A 113 13.63 0.34 6.27
C PHE A 113 13.45 1.58 5.38
N HIS A 114 12.21 1.99 5.26
CA HIS A 114 11.74 3.21 4.63
C HIS A 114 10.99 4.07 5.65
N ASP A 115 10.86 5.35 5.35
CA ASP A 115 10.03 6.29 6.12
C ASP A 115 9.07 6.99 5.15
N VAL A 116 7.77 6.98 5.48
CA VAL A 116 6.79 7.88 4.87
C VAL A 116 6.83 9.19 5.65
N ILE A 117 7.15 10.28 4.97
CA ILE A 117 7.50 11.56 5.57
C ILE A 117 6.44 12.59 5.20
N PHE A 118 5.88 13.22 6.23
CA PHE A 118 4.98 14.37 6.12
C PHE A 118 5.67 15.59 6.71
N SER A 119 5.83 16.66 5.93
CA SER A 119 6.43 17.90 6.41
C SER A 119 5.57 19.10 6.06
N PHE A 120 5.43 20.03 7.01
CA PHE A 120 4.83 21.32 6.70
C PHE A 120 5.76 22.11 5.79
N ARG A 121 5.20 22.82 4.79
CA ARG A 121 5.99 23.76 3.98
C ARG A 121 6.26 25.08 4.69
N ASP A 122 5.22 25.63 5.31
CA ASP A 122 5.25 26.99 5.88
C ASP A 122 5.49 27.01 7.39
N TYR A 123 5.60 25.83 8.00
CA TYR A 123 5.78 25.65 9.45
C TYR A 123 6.90 24.65 9.74
N PRO A 124 7.56 24.75 10.90
CA PRO A 124 8.45 23.69 11.35
C PRO A 124 7.62 22.45 11.74
N GLY A 125 8.10 21.27 11.37
CA GLY A 125 7.49 20.01 11.80
C GLY A 125 7.63 18.93 10.74
N THR A 126 7.92 17.73 11.18
CA THR A 126 8.00 16.55 10.31
C THR A 126 7.55 15.33 11.07
N LEU A 127 6.60 14.60 10.51
CA LEU A 127 6.21 13.27 10.94
C LEU A 127 6.89 12.24 10.03
N ARG A 128 7.48 11.21 10.64
CA ARG A 128 8.03 10.05 9.93
C ARG A 128 7.32 8.81 10.42
N ILE A 129 6.63 8.12 9.53
CA ILE A 129 5.99 6.84 9.83
C ILE A 129 6.88 5.74 9.25
N PRO A 130 7.50 4.89 10.09
CA PRO A 130 8.43 3.88 9.64
C PRO A 130 7.70 2.74 8.91
N LEU A 131 8.36 2.21 7.89
CA LEU A 131 7.88 1.10 7.08
C LEU A 131 9.05 0.19 6.73
N ASP A 132 9.02 -1.07 7.14
CA ASP A 132 10.01 -2.07 6.75
C ASP A 132 9.52 -2.85 5.54
N ILE A 133 10.37 -2.99 4.53
CA ILE A 133 10.09 -3.78 3.34
C ILE A 133 10.90 -5.07 3.43
N GLN A 134 10.21 -6.22 3.51
CA GLN A 134 10.88 -7.51 3.63
C GLN A 134 10.57 -8.41 2.43
N LYS A 135 11.63 -8.95 1.83
CA LYS A 135 11.49 -9.95 0.79
C LYS A 135 11.16 -11.31 1.39
N ARG A 136 10.17 -12.00 0.82
CA ARG A 136 9.82 -13.39 1.12
C ARG A 136 10.44 -14.33 0.11
N GLU A 137 10.66 -15.56 0.56
CA GLU A 137 10.98 -16.67 -0.33
C GLU A 137 9.79 -16.99 -1.23
N TRP A 138 10.09 -17.47 -2.43
CA TRP A 138 9.08 -17.85 -3.39
C TRP A 138 8.30 -19.09 -2.87
N PRO A 139 6.96 -19.15 -3.01
CA PRO A 139 6.20 -20.32 -2.58
C PRO A 139 6.51 -21.51 -3.50
N GLU A 140 7.21 -22.51 -2.97
CA GLU A 140 7.49 -23.77 -3.69
C GLU A 140 6.44 -24.84 -3.36
N PHE A 141 6.00 -25.60 -4.37
CA PHE A 141 5.02 -26.67 -4.21
C PHE A 141 5.71 -28.04 -4.24
N THR A 142 5.36 -28.87 -3.27
CA THR A 142 5.82 -30.25 -3.14
C THR A 142 5.12 -31.17 -4.13
N GLU A 143 5.73 -32.31 -4.44
CA GLU A 143 5.12 -33.33 -5.31
C GLU A 143 3.76 -33.82 -4.80
N ALA A 144 3.61 -33.94 -3.47
CA ALA A 144 2.36 -34.33 -2.83
C ALA A 144 1.24 -33.29 -3.05
N GLU A 145 1.56 -31.99 -2.92
CA GLU A 145 0.61 -30.90 -3.20
C GLU A 145 0.20 -30.89 -4.69
N LEU A 146 1.16 -31.08 -5.60
CA LEU A 146 0.89 -31.13 -7.05
C LEU A 146 0.05 -32.35 -7.43
N GLY A 147 0.35 -33.52 -6.85
CA GLY A 147 -0.44 -34.74 -7.04
C GLY A 147 -1.87 -34.59 -6.52
N PHE A 148 -2.04 -33.99 -5.35
CA PHE A 148 -3.35 -33.70 -4.77
C PHE A 148 -4.18 -32.78 -5.68
N VAL A 149 -3.59 -31.71 -6.18
CA VAL A 149 -4.28 -30.78 -7.09
C VAL A 149 -4.72 -31.47 -8.39
N LYS A 150 -3.88 -32.33 -8.98
CA LYS A 150 -4.27 -33.10 -10.16
C LYS A 150 -5.45 -34.03 -9.89
N GLN A 151 -5.49 -34.66 -8.72
CA GLN A 151 -6.62 -35.53 -8.33
C GLN A 151 -7.94 -34.76 -8.17
N LEU A 152 -7.90 -33.47 -7.84
CA LEU A 152 -9.11 -32.64 -7.76
C LEU A 152 -9.72 -32.33 -9.13
N GLY A 153 -8.97 -32.46 -10.23
CA GLY A 153 -9.47 -32.08 -11.55
C GLY A 153 -10.01 -30.65 -11.56
N ASP A 154 -11.22 -30.46 -12.10
CA ASP A 154 -11.92 -29.18 -12.19
C ASP A 154 -12.18 -28.50 -10.82
N ASP A 155 -12.14 -29.24 -9.71
CA ASP A 155 -12.31 -28.71 -8.35
C ASP A 155 -11.03 -28.10 -7.75
N SER A 156 -9.93 -28.09 -8.52
CA SER A 156 -8.66 -27.47 -8.14
C SER A 156 -8.88 -26.00 -7.75
N PRO A 157 -8.32 -25.53 -6.62
CA PRO A 157 -8.39 -24.12 -6.27
C PRO A 157 -7.65 -23.27 -7.31
N SER A 158 -8.20 -22.09 -7.59
CA SER A 158 -7.59 -21.05 -8.41
C SER A 158 -7.87 -19.68 -7.78
N PHE A 159 -6.99 -18.72 -8.02
CA PHE A 159 -7.20 -17.33 -7.60
C PHE A 159 -7.09 -16.39 -8.79
N ARG A 160 -8.03 -15.44 -8.85
CA ARG A 160 -8.10 -14.44 -9.90
C ARG A 160 -7.79 -13.07 -9.36
N VAL A 161 -7.15 -12.25 -10.17
CA VAL A 161 -6.86 -10.86 -9.86
C VAL A 161 -7.07 -9.98 -11.09
N ASN A 162 -7.64 -8.80 -10.87
CA ASN A 162 -7.74 -7.77 -11.89
C ASN A 162 -6.49 -6.88 -11.79
N ILE A 163 -5.77 -6.75 -12.90
CA ILE A 163 -4.55 -5.95 -13.00
C ILE A 163 -4.78 -4.85 -14.03
N HIS A 164 -4.63 -3.61 -13.58
CA HIS A 164 -4.72 -2.44 -14.44
C HIS A 164 -3.35 -2.13 -15.03
N CYS A 165 -3.30 -1.87 -16.33
CA CYS A 165 -2.09 -1.34 -16.95
C CYS A 165 -1.72 -0.01 -16.30
N SER A 166 -0.48 0.10 -15.82
CA SER A 166 -0.01 1.32 -15.14
C SER A 166 0.03 2.58 -16.02
N ASP A 167 -0.17 2.43 -17.33
CA ASP A 167 -0.06 3.50 -18.33
C ASP A 167 -1.41 3.83 -18.98
N CYS A 168 -2.11 2.84 -19.55
CA CYS A 168 -3.41 3.05 -20.20
C CYS A 168 -4.63 2.66 -19.34
N GLU A 169 -4.42 2.16 -18.11
CA GLU A 169 -5.45 1.72 -17.16
C GLU A 169 -6.38 0.59 -17.66
N HIS A 170 -6.10 0.00 -18.83
CA HIS A 170 -6.81 -1.19 -19.33
C HIS A 170 -6.73 -2.34 -18.31
N VAL A 171 -7.84 -3.06 -18.15
CA VAL A 171 -8.00 -4.09 -17.11
C VAL A 171 -7.82 -5.47 -17.70
N TYR A 172 -6.85 -6.21 -17.17
CA TYR A 172 -6.62 -7.62 -17.48
C TYR A 172 -7.02 -8.48 -16.28
N ILE A 173 -7.64 -9.62 -16.54
CA ILE A 173 -7.92 -10.63 -15.50
C ILE A 173 -6.86 -11.71 -15.62
N PHE A 174 -6.13 -11.96 -14.53
CA PHE A 174 -5.16 -13.04 -14.43
C PHE A 174 -5.66 -14.12 -13.47
N GLU A 175 -5.34 -15.37 -13.75
CA GLU A 175 -5.61 -16.53 -12.89
C GLU A 175 -4.31 -17.28 -12.60
N GLU A 176 -4.05 -17.52 -11.31
CA GLU A 176 -3.04 -18.47 -10.87
C GLU A 176 -3.73 -19.79 -10.48
N GLN A 177 -3.26 -20.88 -11.05
CA GLN A 177 -3.71 -22.24 -10.78
C GLN A 177 -2.56 -23.23 -11.02
N LEU A 178 -2.56 -24.35 -10.29
CA LEU A 178 -1.48 -25.34 -10.38
C LEU A 178 -1.81 -26.53 -11.28
N ASN A 179 -3.09 -26.77 -11.58
CA ASN A 179 -3.46 -27.86 -12.48
C ASN A 179 -3.15 -27.44 -13.93
N PRO A 180 -2.16 -28.06 -14.59
CA PRO A 180 -1.77 -27.66 -15.94
C PRO A 180 -2.87 -27.91 -16.98
N ASP A 181 -3.75 -28.89 -16.72
CA ASP A 181 -4.75 -29.38 -17.67
C ASP A 181 -5.97 -28.43 -17.78
N ILE A 182 -6.22 -27.62 -16.75
CA ILE A 182 -7.35 -26.68 -16.71
C ILE A 182 -6.98 -25.40 -17.45
N HIS A 183 -7.60 -25.13 -18.58
CA HIS A 183 -7.35 -23.89 -19.31
C HIS A 183 -8.27 -22.76 -18.82
N PRO A 184 -7.75 -21.53 -18.64
CA PRO A 184 -8.61 -20.39 -18.31
C PRO A 184 -9.64 -20.15 -19.42
N LYS A 185 -10.84 -19.70 -19.04
CA LYS A 185 -11.95 -19.43 -19.97
C LYS A 185 -12.35 -17.95 -19.88
N GLY A 186 -12.85 -17.40 -20.98
CA GLY A 186 -13.53 -16.09 -20.96
C GLY A 186 -12.61 -14.88 -20.81
N GLY A 187 -11.52 -14.81 -21.59
CA GLY A 187 -10.62 -13.64 -21.60
C GLY A 187 -9.68 -13.55 -20.39
N ILE A 188 -9.59 -14.63 -19.61
CA ILE A 188 -8.69 -14.73 -18.46
C ILE A 188 -7.31 -15.17 -18.93
N ASN A 189 -6.28 -14.47 -18.45
CA ASN A 189 -4.89 -14.74 -18.75
C ASN A 189 -4.27 -15.65 -17.69
N ARG A 190 -3.38 -16.55 -18.09
CA ARG A 190 -2.41 -17.14 -17.14
C ARG A 190 -1.30 -16.14 -16.89
N PHE A 191 -0.67 -16.22 -15.72
CA PHE A 191 0.58 -15.49 -15.51
C PHE A 191 1.66 -16.02 -16.47
N PRO A 192 2.42 -15.13 -17.14
CA PRO A 192 3.61 -15.52 -17.88
C PRO A 192 4.61 -16.24 -16.98
N GLU A 193 5.38 -17.19 -17.52
CA GLU A 193 6.35 -17.96 -16.74
C GLU A 193 7.39 -17.06 -16.06
N ASN A 194 7.91 -16.08 -16.82
CA ASN A 194 8.82 -15.04 -16.32
C ASN A 194 8.12 -13.94 -15.51
N SER A 195 6.79 -13.98 -15.40
CA SER A 195 5.92 -12.99 -14.75
C SER A 195 6.01 -11.58 -15.33
N ILE A 196 6.50 -11.43 -16.56
CA ILE A 196 6.50 -10.16 -17.30
C ILE A 196 5.38 -10.22 -18.34
N PHE A 197 4.44 -9.28 -18.26
CA PHE A 197 3.35 -9.16 -19.21
C PHE A 197 3.44 -7.85 -19.98
N ILE A 198 3.22 -7.90 -21.29
CA ILE A 198 3.19 -6.73 -22.17
C ILE A 198 1.73 -6.36 -22.41
N CYS A 199 1.35 -5.14 -22.03
CA CYS A 199 0.00 -4.62 -22.29
C CYS A 199 -0.29 -4.61 -23.79
N GLU A 200 -1.35 -5.28 -24.21
CA GLU A 200 -1.76 -5.39 -25.61
C GLU A 200 -2.22 -4.03 -26.19
N GLU A 201 -2.77 -3.15 -25.34
CA GLU A 201 -3.27 -1.83 -25.76
C GLU A 201 -2.18 -0.78 -25.97
N CYS A 202 -1.12 -0.77 -25.14
CA CYS A 202 -0.11 0.31 -25.17
C CYS A 202 1.35 -0.18 -25.22
N GLY A 203 1.59 -1.50 -25.25
CA GLY A 203 2.93 -2.09 -25.29
C GLY A 203 3.73 -1.97 -23.99
N LYS A 204 3.12 -1.48 -22.90
CA LYS A 204 3.80 -1.30 -21.61
C LYS A 204 4.10 -2.64 -20.94
N GLU A 205 5.37 -2.85 -20.58
CA GLU A 205 5.78 -3.98 -19.73
C GLU A 205 5.32 -3.80 -18.27
N MET A 206 4.79 -4.88 -17.70
CA MET A 206 4.35 -5.00 -16.33
C MET A 206 5.04 -6.18 -15.64
N ASP A 207 5.73 -5.90 -14.53
CA ASP A 207 6.26 -6.94 -13.64
C ASP A 207 5.15 -7.40 -12.69
N LEU A 208 4.68 -8.63 -12.91
CA LEU A 208 3.61 -9.26 -12.16
C LEU A 208 4.15 -10.26 -11.13
N LYS A 209 5.47 -10.39 -10.97
CA LYS A 209 6.07 -11.47 -10.16
C LYS A 209 5.65 -11.42 -8.71
N ASP A 210 5.62 -10.23 -8.13
CA ASP A 210 5.16 -10.08 -6.74
C ASP A 210 3.67 -10.41 -6.58
N ILE A 211 2.81 -9.96 -7.51
CA ILE A 211 1.37 -10.26 -7.50
C ILE A 211 1.15 -11.77 -7.60
N ARG A 212 1.82 -12.42 -8.56
CA ARG A 212 1.79 -13.87 -8.72
C ARG A 212 2.23 -14.58 -7.45
N GLY A 213 3.33 -14.14 -6.83
CA GLY A 213 3.82 -14.70 -5.57
C GLY A 213 2.77 -14.67 -4.44
N GLN A 214 1.96 -13.61 -4.34
CA GLN A 214 0.88 -13.55 -3.33
C GLN A 214 -0.21 -14.59 -3.60
N LEU A 215 -0.58 -14.75 -4.88
CA LEU A 215 -1.57 -15.74 -5.29
C LEU A 215 -1.04 -17.16 -5.09
N SER A 216 0.21 -17.43 -5.46
CA SER A 216 0.86 -18.72 -5.24
C SER A 216 0.95 -19.06 -3.75
N ALA A 217 1.24 -18.09 -2.87
CA ALA A 217 1.22 -18.30 -1.42
C ALA A 217 -0.19 -18.64 -0.93
N SER A 218 -1.21 -17.92 -1.41
CA SER A 218 -2.61 -18.16 -1.06
C SER A 218 -3.11 -19.54 -1.55
N LEU A 219 -2.67 -19.96 -2.74
CA LEU A 219 -2.89 -21.32 -3.26
C LEU A 219 -2.27 -22.36 -2.35
N LYS A 220 -1.01 -22.16 -1.95
CA LYS A 220 -0.30 -23.09 -1.07
C LYS A 220 -1.02 -23.29 0.26
N ASP A 221 -1.43 -22.19 0.89
CA ASP A 221 -2.20 -22.25 2.14
C ASP A 221 -3.55 -22.96 1.94
N THR A 222 -4.25 -22.67 0.84
CA THR A 222 -5.54 -23.30 0.52
C THR A 222 -5.41 -24.80 0.29
N ILE A 223 -4.37 -25.23 -0.44
CA ILE A 223 -4.08 -26.64 -0.70
C ILE A 223 -3.74 -27.35 0.61
N ALA A 224 -2.86 -26.77 1.43
CA ALA A 224 -2.48 -27.34 2.72
C ALA A 224 -3.70 -27.51 3.64
N GLN A 225 -4.61 -26.54 3.68
CA GLN A 225 -5.87 -26.65 4.44
C GLN A 225 -6.76 -27.77 3.92
N ARG A 226 -6.95 -27.87 2.60
CA ARG A 226 -7.78 -28.92 1.98
C ARG A 226 -7.20 -30.32 2.18
N MET A 227 -5.87 -30.47 2.17
CA MET A 227 -5.21 -31.74 2.44
C MET A 227 -5.40 -32.16 3.90
N ARG A 228 -5.29 -31.24 4.87
CA ARG A 228 -5.52 -31.52 6.30
C ARG A 228 -6.97 -31.88 6.62
N GLY A 229 -7.94 -31.28 5.93
CA GLY A 229 -9.37 -31.57 6.11
C GLY A 229 -9.83 -32.90 5.49
N LYS A 230 -8.95 -33.63 4.81
CA LYS A 230 -9.21 -34.97 4.23
C LYS A 230 -8.52 -36.11 5.01
N SER A 231 -7.86 -35.79 6.13
CA SER A 231 -7.32 -36.75 7.10
C SER A 231 -8.35 -37.08 8.16
#